data_AF-A0A257S3U7-F1
#
_entry.id   AF-A0A257S3U7-F1
#
_cell.length_a   1.000
_cell.length_b   1.000
_cell.length_c   1.000
_cell.angle_alpha   90.00
_cell.angle_beta   90.00
_cell.angle_gamma   90.00
#
_symmetry.space_group_name_H-M   'P 1'
#
loop_
_entity.id
_entity.type
_entity.pdbx_description
1 polymer ?
#
loop_
_entity_poly.entity_id
_entity_poly.type
_entity_poly.pdbx_seq_one_letter_code
_entity_poly.pdbx_strand_id
1 'polypeptide(L)' 'MPEWCLRSGISRSRTYELLAAGDIKARKVGRRTLIDLKAGLAWLDAQPAPKIALAFAKRPGAEVL' A
#
# COMPACT_ATOMS: atom_id res chain seq x y z
N MET A 1 -7.44 11.80 5.74
CA MET A 1 -7.39 10.49 5.02
C MET A 1 -6.77 10.63 3.62
N PRO A 2 -7.07 11.67 2.81
CA PRO A 2 -6.35 11.92 1.56
C PRO A 2 -4.82 11.92 1.73
N GLU A 3 -4.33 12.52 2.82
CA GLU A 3 -2.90 12.62 3.14
C GLU A 3 -2.24 11.27 3.40
N TRP A 4 -2.96 10.34 4.03
CA TRP A 4 -2.48 8.97 4.24
C TRP A 4 -2.34 8.23 2.91
N CYS A 5 -3.37 8.31 2.05
CA CYS A 5 -3.36 7.64 0.76
C CYS A 5 -2.22 8.19 -0.12
N LEU A 6 -2.01 9.51 -0.10
CA LEU A 6 -0.91 10.17 -0.80
C LEU A 6 0.47 9.71 -0.32
N ARG A 7 0.68 9.61 1.00
CA ARG A 7 1.98 9.27 1.58
C ARG A 7 2.32 7.79 1.50
N SER A 8 1.32 6.92 1.66
CA SER A 8 1.51 5.47 1.68
C SER A 8 1.38 4.81 0.30
N GLY A 9 0.74 5.49 -0.66
CA GLY A 9 0.34 4.88 -1.92
C GLY A 9 -0.84 3.89 -1.80
N ILE A 10 -1.37 3.66 -0.59
CA ILE A 10 -2.49 2.75 -0.36
C ILE A 10 -3.80 3.41 -0.81
N SER A 11 -4.61 2.66 -1.55
CA SER A 11 -5.93 3.12 -1.99
C SER A 11 -6.88 3.35 -0.80
N ARG A 12 -7.91 4.18 -1.01
CA ARG A 12 -8.93 4.40 0.02
C ARG A 12 -9.66 3.12 0.41
N SER A 13 -10.06 2.30 -0.56
CA SER A 13 -10.76 1.04 -0.31
C SER A 13 -9.91 0.11 0.54
N ARG A 14 -8.64 -0.08 0.15
CA ARG A 14 -7.70 -0.92 0.91
C ARG A 14 -7.46 -0.37 2.32
N THR A 15 -7.40 0.95 2.48
CA THR A 15 -7.27 1.55 3.83
C THR A 15 -8.45 1.20 4.73
N TYR A 16 -9.68 1.16 4.21
CA TYR A 16 -10.83 0.73 5.00
C TYR A 16 -10.78 -0.75 5.36
N GLU A 17 -10.33 -1.61 4.44
CA GLU A 17 -10.09 -3.03 4.74
C GLU A 17 -9.08 -3.20 5.88
N LEU A 18 -7.95 -2.48 5.84
CA LEU A 18 -6.93 -2.52 6.89
C LEU A 18 -7.44 -2.00 8.23
N LEU A 19 -8.31 -0.99 8.23
CA LEU A 19 -8.96 -0.50 9.45
C LEU A 19 -9.94 -1.53 10.03
N ALA A 20 -10.71 -2.20 9.16
CA ALA A 20 -11.63 -3.24 9.58
C ALA A 20 -10.90 -4.49 10.11
N ALA A 21 -9.76 -4.84 9.52
CA ALA A 21 -8.89 -5.93 9.97
C ALA A 21 -8.12 -5.61 11.27
N GLY A 22 -8.03 -4.33 11.66
CA GLY A 22 -7.26 -3.89 12.82
C GLY A 22 -5.74 -3.77 12.57
N ASP A 23 -5.32 -3.91 11.32
CA ASP A 23 -3.91 -3.83 10.89
C ASP A 23 -3.31 -2.44 11.09
N ILE A 24 -4.14 -1.40 10.92
CA ILE A 24 -3.76 0.00 11.13
C ILE A 24 -4.74 0.69 12.08
N LYS A 25 -4.26 1.74 12.74
CA LYS A 25 -5.06 2.48 13.74
C LYS A 25 -5.50 3.82 13.17
N ALA A 26 -6.73 4.22 13.52
CA ALA A 26 -7.24 5.55 13.25
C ALA A 26 -7.73 6.24 14.52
N ARG A 27 -7.82 7.57 14.44
CA ARG A 27 -8.48 8.44 15.41
C ARG A 27 -9.49 9.32 14.69
N LYS A 28 -10.70 9.42 15.26
CA LYS A 28 -11.72 10.33 14.78
C LYS A 28 -11.50 11.70 15.42
N VAL A 29 -11.39 12.74 14.61
CA VAL A 29 -11.24 14.13 15.05
C VAL A 29 -12.29 14.98 14.32
N GLY A 30 -13.40 15.24 15.01
CA GLY A 30 -14.59 15.85 14.42
C GLY A 30 -15.07 15.06 13.20
N ARG A 31 -15.16 15.74 12.05
CA ARG A 31 -15.57 15.11 10.78
C ARG A 31 -14.46 14.29 10.13
N ARG A 32 -13.20 14.45 10.54
CA ARG A 32 -12.03 13.81 9.91
C ARG A 32 -11.69 12.49 10.57
N THR A 33 -11.21 11.55 9.76
CA THR A 33 -10.55 10.32 10.22
C THR A 33 -9.07 10.44 9.92
N LEU A 34 -8.24 10.43 10.96
CA LEU A 34 -6.80 10.51 10.87
C LEU A 34 -6.22 9.11 11.08
N ILE A 35 -5.32 8.70 10.19
CA ILE A 35 -4.58 7.45 10.34
C ILE A 35 -3.36 7.74 11.21
N ASP A 36 -3.07 6.86 12.16
CA ASP A 36 -1.80 6.88 12.88
C ASP A 36 -0.69 6.53 11.90
N LEU A 37 0.04 7.55 11.44
CA LEU A 37 1.06 7.40 10.41
C LEU A 37 2.20 6.48 10.87
N LYS A 38 2.60 6.55 12.14
CA LYS A 38 3.70 5.73 12.67
C LYS A 38 3.31 4.26 12.68
N ALA A 39 2.12 3.95 13.18
CA ALA A 39 1.62 2.57 13.17
C ALA A 39 1.41 2.05 11.73
N GLY A 40 0.87 2.88 10.84
CA GLY A 40 0.65 2.51 9.44
C GLY A 40 1.94 2.23 8.67
N LEU A 41 3.00 3.03 8.88
CA LEU A 41 4.31 2.78 8.29
C LEU A 41 4.97 1.52 8.88
N ALA A 42 4.86 1.29 10.19
CA ALA A 42 5.37 0.06 10.80
C ALA A 42 4.69 -1.21 10.23
N TRP A 43 3.39 -1.13 9.95
CA TRP A 43 2.68 -2.22 9.26
C TRP A 43 3.19 -2.42 7.82
N LEU A 44 3.44 -1.34 7.07
CA LEU A 44 4.00 -1.40 5.72
C LEU A 44 5.39 -2.05 5.70
N ASP A 45 6.26 -1.68 6.62
CA ASP A 45 7.62 -2.24 6.73
C ASP A 45 7.61 -3.73 7.11
N ALA A 46 6.57 -4.19 7.79
CA ALA A 46 6.39 -5.60 8.15
C ALA A 46 5.86 -6.46 6.99
N GLN A 47 5.48 -5.88 5.86
CA GLN A 47 4.96 -6.65 4.72
C GLN A 47 6.09 -7.46 4.07
N PRO A 48 5.78 -8.65 3.53
CA PRO A 48 6.77 -9.43 2.81
C PRO A 48 7.27 -8.69 1.57
N ALA A 49 8.52 -8.99 1.18
CA ALA A 49 9.10 -8.44 -0.04
C ALA A 49 8.16 -8.68 -1.24
N PRO A 50 7.89 -7.66 -2.06
CA PRO A 50 6.93 -7.78 -3.14
C PRO A 50 7.47 -8.71 -4.23
N LYS A 51 6.63 -9.64 -4.69
CA LYS A 51 6.91 -10.45 -5.88
C LYS A 51 6.48 -9.66 -7.11
N ILE A 52 7.39 -8.91 -7.69
CA ILE A 52 7.12 -8.09 -8.87
C ILE A 52 7.59 -8.83 -10.12
N ALA A 53 6.66 -9.28 -10.95
CA ALA A 53 6.97 -9.76 -12.29
C ALA A 53 7.16 -8.55 -13.21
N LEU A 54 8.38 -8.32 -13.67
CA LEU A 54 8.63 -7.32 -14.70
C LEU A 54 8.10 -7.86 -16.03
N ALA A 55 7.04 -7.25 -16.56
CA ALA A 55 6.41 -7.64 -17.82
C ALA A 55 7.36 -7.54 -19.05
N PHE A 56 8.58 -7.02 -18.89
CA PHE A 56 9.56 -6.80 -19.95
C PHE A 56 10.78 -7.73 -19.88
N ALA A 57 10.72 -8.84 -19.14
CA ALA A 57 11.77 -9.85 -19.16
C ALA A 57 11.83 -10.54 -20.55
N LYS A 58 12.54 -9.89 -21.48
CA LYS A 58 13.16 -10.37 -22.74
C LYS A 58 12.50 -11.58 -23.42
N ARG A 59 11.88 -11.38 -24.59
CA ARG A 59 11.61 -12.48 -25.54
C ARG A 59 12.96 -13.15 -25.90
N PRO A 60 13.18 -14.45 -25.61
CA PRO A 60 14.30 -15.16 -26.19
C PRO A 60 13.97 -15.47 -27.66
N GLY A 61 14.82 -15.03 -28.58
CA GLY A 61 14.77 -15.43 -30.00
C GLY A 61 14.14 -14.41 -30.95
N ALA A 62 14.87 -13.32 -31.23
CA ALA A 62 14.91 -12.81 -32.59
C ALA A 62 16.26 -13.26 -33.16
N GLU A 63 16.33 -14.54 -33.55
CA GLU A 63 17.41 -15.01 -34.40
C GLU A 63 17.11 -14.48 -35.80
N VAL A 64 18.00 -13.61 -36.27
CA VAL A 64 17.93 -12.99 -37.59
C VAL A 64 18.43 -14.04 -38.58
N LEU A 65 17.55 -14.50 -39.47
CA LEU A 65 17.90 -15.18 -40.72
C LEU A 65 18.23 -14.13 -41.79
#